data_AF-A0A850JHV3-F1
#
_entry.id   AF-A0A850JHV3-F1
#
_cell.length_a   1.000
_cell.length_b   1.000
_cell.length_c   1.000
_cell.angle_alpha   90.00
_cell.angle_beta   90.00
_cell.angle_gamma   90.00
#
_symmetry.space_group_name_H-M   'P 1'
#
loop_
_entity.id
_entity.type
_entity.pdbx_description
1 polymer ?
#
loop_
_entity_poly.entity_id
_entity_poly.type
_entity_poly.pdbx_seq_one_letter_code
_entity_poly.pdbx_strand_id
1 'polypeptide(L)'
;MEGLTEEPWRDVPAEEARWMRPRLPDLLGVMVKGVLRHVPEYDRPGDAAYWRVAEAAVAQAMEHFVQMIADPDTSWKEVYQVYFDVGYGEAVEGRSLEHLQNAMRVGSRIAWRHLAVEAERLGRPRALVSLLAEANFAYLDALASAAAHGYARAREKAAGEREQRRGRLLALPAGPAGA
;
A
#
# COMPACT_ATOMS: atom_id res chain seq x y z
N MET A 1 15.62 2.72 -12.52
CA MET A 1 15.39 2.46 -11.08
C MET A 1 16.45 3.24 -10.32
N GLU A 2 16.25 4.55 -10.15
CA GLU A 2 17.25 5.49 -9.62
C GLU A 2 16.71 6.28 -8.40
N GLY A 3 15.72 5.72 -7.69
CA GLY A 3 15.06 6.37 -6.55
C GLY A 3 15.16 5.62 -5.21
N LEU A 4 15.93 4.52 -5.14
CA LEU A 4 16.11 3.70 -3.93
C LEU A 4 17.48 3.93 -3.26
N THR A 5 18.17 5.02 -3.58
CA THR A 5 19.56 5.24 -3.12
C THR A 5 19.66 5.50 -1.61
N GLU A 6 18.54 5.76 -0.94
CA GLU A 6 18.47 5.79 0.52
C GLU A 6 17.53 4.67 0.96
N GLU A 7 18.09 3.63 1.57
CA GLU A 7 17.36 2.58 2.28
C GLU A 7 17.39 2.93 3.79
N PRO A 8 16.69 3.99 4.25
CA PRO A 8 16.86 4.57 5.59
C PRO A 8 16.52 3.60 6.74
N TRP A 9 15.80 2.52 6.43
CA TRP A 9 15.59 1.44 7.39
C TRP A 9 16.88 0.73 7.81
N ARG A 10 17.96 0.80 7.02
CA ARG A 10 19.29 0.26 7.40
C ARG A 10 19.94 1.04 8.54
N ASP A 11 19.59 2.31 8.70
CA ASP A 11 20.15 3.15 9.76
C ASP A 11 19.41 2.97 11.10
N VAL A 12 18.27 2.26 11.08
CA VAL A 12 17.54 1.89 12.29
C VAL A 12 18.19 0.66 12.92
N PRO A 13 18.60 0.71 14.21
CA PRO A 13 19.18 -0.47 14.87
C PRO A 13 18.18 -1.63 14.94
N ALA A 14 18.65 -2.83 14.57
CA ALA A 14 17.79 -4.03 14.46
C ALA A 14 17.12 -4.43 15.79
N GLU A 15 17.72 -4.07 16.94
CA GLU A 15 17.12 -4.27 18.25
C GLU A 15 15.79 -3.55 18.45
N GLU A 16 15.53 -2.48 17.71
CA GLU A 16 14.33 -1.66 17.87
C GLU A 16 13.08 -2.42 17.40
N ALA A 17 13.21 -3.38 16.48
CA ALA A 17 12.13 -4.28 16.10
C ALA A 17 11.56 -5.07 17.30
N ARG A 18 12.36 -5.33 18.35
CA ARG A 18 11.93 -6.12 19.52
C ARG A 18 10.79 -5.47 20.29
N TRP A 19 10.77 -4.14 20.40
CA TRP A 19 9.68 -3.45 21.08
C TRP A 19 8.52 -3.13 20.14
N MET A 20 8.74 -3.03 18.83
CA MET A 20 7.68 -2.79 17.85
C MET A 20 6.75 -4.00 17.70
N ARG A 21 7.31 -5.22 17.60
CA ARG A 21 6.56 -6.48 17.42
C ARG A 21 5.33 -6.64 18.35
N PRO A 22 5.46 -6.55 19.69
CA PRO A 22 4.32 -6.76 20.59
C PRO A 22 3.23 -5.69 20.48
N ARG A 23 3.48 -4.56 19.82
CA ARG A 23 2.53 -3.45 19.66
C ARG A 23 1.77 -3.50 18.33
N LEU A 24 2.19 -4.36 17.40
CA LEU A 24 1.56 -4.48 16.09
C LEU A 24 0.05 -4.75 16.18
N PRO A 25 -0.46 -5.69 17.00
CA PRO A 25 -1.90 -5.97 17.03
C PRO A 25 -2.75 -4.75 17.41
N ASP A 26 -2.32 -3.98 18.41
CA ASP A 26 -3.01 -2.77 18.85
C ASP A 26 -2.95 -1.67 17.77
N LEU A 27 -1.77 -1.52 17.15
CA LEU A 27 -1.56 -0.54 16.09
C LEU A 27 -2.45 -0.81 14.87
N LEU A 28 -2.57 -2.07 14.45
CA LEU A 28 -3.38 -2.45 13.28
C LEU A 28 -4.84 -2.04 13.44
N GLY A 29 -5.44 -2.33 14.60
CA GLY A 29 -6.81 -1.92 14.90
C GLY A 29 -7.00 -0.40 14.88
N VAL A 30 -6.00 0.36 15.33
CA VAL A 30 -6.02 1.83 15.30
C VAL A 30 -5.87 2.37 13.87
N MET A 31 -4.99 1.78 13.06
CA MET A 31 -4.77 2.17 11.66
C MET A 31 -6.01 1.96 10.83
N VAL A 32 -6.62 0.77 10.89
CA VAL A 32 -7.83 0.45 10.11
C VAL A 32 -8.95 1.43 10.47
N LYS A 33 -9.27 1.58 11.76
CA LYS A 33 -10.30 2.54 12.22
C LYS A 33 -10.01 3.97 11.79
N GLY A 34 -8.73 4.37 11.83
CA GLY A 34 -8.33 5.72 11.45
C GLY A 34 -8.43 5.97 9.94
N VAL A 35 -8.07 5.01 9.09
CA VAL A 35 -8.25 5.12 7.64
C VAL A 35 -9.73 5.27 7.29
N LEU A 36 -10.59 4.43 7.87
CA LEU A 36 -12.06 4.51 7.66
C LEU A 36 -12.63 5.87 7.96
N ARG A 37 -12.20 6.45 9.08
CA ARG A 37 -12.69 7.75 9.53
C ARG A 37 -12.31 8.90 8.59
N HIS A 38 -11.20 8.80 7.87
CA HIS A 38 -10.65 9.91 7.10
C HIS A 38 -10.75 9.73 5.58
N VAL A 39 -11.13 8.53 5.09
CA VAL A 39 -11.28 8.25 3.66
C VAL A 39 -12.64 7.60 3.40
N PRO A 40 -13.71 8.42 3.23
CA PRO A 40 -15.09 7.95 3.05
C PRO A 40 -15.27 7.02 1.84
N GLU A 41 -14.41 7.13 0.83
CA GLU A 41 -14.42 6.26 -0.36
C GLU A 41 -14.13 4.80 -0.03
N TYR A 42 -13.45 4.56 1.10
CA TYR A 42 -13.26 3.23 1.65
C TYR A 42 -14.46 2.84 2.50
N ASP A 43 -15.12 3.75 3.23
CA ASP A 43 -16.25 3.44 4.11
C ASP A 43 -17.45 2.81 3.37
N ARG A 44 -17.46 1.47 3.33
CA ARG A 44 -18.48 0.59 2.77
C ARG A 44 -19.24 -0.14 3.88
N PRO A 45 -20.37 0.41 4.32
CA PRO A 45 -21.28 -0.29 5.22
C PRO A 45 -21.74 -1.61 4.57
N GLY A 46 -21.40 -2.74 5.19
CA GLY A 46 -21.85 -4.08 4.77
C GLY A 46 -20.89 -4.90 3.91
N ASP A 47 -19.75 -4.35 3.47
CA ASP A 47 -18.75 -5.10 2.68
C ASP A 47 -17.66 -5.73 3.58
N ALA A 48 -18.06 -6.73 4.37
CA ALA A 48 -17.15 -7.42 5.30
C ALA A 48 -16.02 -8.20 4.61
N ALA A 49 -16.15 -8.49 3.31
CA ALA A 49 -15.08 -9.14 2.54
C ALA A 49 -13.98 -8.14 2.19
N TYR A 50 -14.36 -6.97 1.69
CA TYR A 50 -13.44 -5.86 1.44
C TYR A 50 -12.64 -5.49 2.69
N TRP A 51 -13.31 -5.43 3.85
CA TRP A 51 -12.65 -5.08 5.09
C TRP A 51 -11.60 -6.05 5.56
N ARG A 52 -11.86 -7.35 5.42
CA ARG A 52 -10.86 -8.37 5.74
C ARG A 52 -9.65 -8.30 4.82
N VAL A 53 -9.84 -7.95 3.55
CA VAL A 53 -8.73 -7.76 2.61
C VAL A 53 -7.90 -6.52 2.97
N ALA A 54 -8.55 -5.39 3.28
CA ALA A 54 -7.85 -4.18 3.69
C ALA A 54 -7.08 -4.37 5.01
N GLU A 55 -7.69 -5.02 6.00
CA GLU A 55 -7.03 -5.34 7.28
C GLU A 55 -5.84 -6.28 7.07
N ALA A 56 -5.98 -7.31 6.24
CA ALA A 56 -4.89 -8.22 5.91
C ALA A 56 -3.72 -7.51 5.19
N ALA A 57 -4.01 -6.60 4.26
CA ALA A 57 -2.97 -5.84 3.56
C ALA A 57 -2.19 -4.93 4.52
N VAL A 58 -2.89 -4.24 5.44
CA VAL A 58 -2.26 -3.40 6.47
C VAL A 58 -1.46 -4.23 7.47
N ALA A 59 -2.00 -5.39 7.89
CA ALA A 59 -1.29 -6.34 8.75
C ALA A 59 0.03 -6.78 8.12
N GLN A 60 -0.03 -7.23 6.86
CA GLN A 60 1.13 -7.71 6.13
C GLN A 60 2.18 -6.60 5.91
N ALA A 61 1.76 -5.36 5.62
CA ALA A 61 2.67 -4.23 5.54
C ALA A 61 3.38 -3.95 6.88
N MET A 62 2.65 -3.98 7.99
CA MET A 62 3.27 -3.67 9.27
C MET A 62 4.17 -4.79 9.81
N GLU A 63 3.79 -6.04 9.58
CA GLU A 63 4.64 -7.19 9.85
C GLU A 63 5.93 -7.14 9.02
N HIS A 64 5.80 -6.86 7.73
CA HIS A 64 6.95 -6.70 6.84
C HIS A 64 7.84 -5.52 7.26
N PHE A 65 7.27 -4.36 7.60
CA PHE A 65 8.02 -3.21 8.09
C PHE A 65 8.87 -3.57 9.32
N VAL A 66 8.27 -4.21 10.33
CA VAL A 66 9.01 -4.61 11.54
C VAL A 66 10.05 -5.69 11.25
N GLN A 67 9.77 -6.59 10.31
CA GLN A 67 10.73 -7.60 9.87
C GLN A 67 11.91 -6.96 9.13
N MET A 68 11.66 -5.96 8.28
CA MET A 68 12.67 -5.16 7.58
C MET A 68 13.55 -4.36 8.54
N ILE A 69 12.99 -3.83 9.64
CA ILE A 69 13.82 -3.20 10.69
C ILE A 69 14.71 -4.25 11.39
N ALA A 70 14.21 -5.47 11.62
CA ALA A 70 14.99 -6.53 12.25
C ALA A 70 16.07 -7.12 11.33
N ASP A 71 15.80 -7.16 10.04
CA ASP A 71 16.66 -7.70 8.98
C ASP A 71 16.45 -6.85 7.72
N PRO A 72 17.34 -5.88 7.42
CA PRO A 72 17.20 -4.99 6.27
C PRO A 72 17.20 -5.68 4.91
N ASP A 73 17.64 -6.94 4.84
CA ASP A 73 17.66 -7.73 3.61
C ASP A 73 16.37 -8.56 3.44
N THR A 74 15.37 -8.35 4.30
CA THR A 74 14.03 -8.95 4.20
C THR A 74 13.44 -8.74 2.80
N SER A 75 12.97 -9.83 2.19
CA SER A 75 12.42 -9.79 0.84
C SER A 75 11.18 -8.89 0.76
N TRP A 76 11.14 -8.05 -0.28
CA TRP A 76 9.99 -7.21 -0.61
C TRP A 76 8.93 -7.90 -1.46
N LYS A 77 9.19 -9.12 -1.94
CA LYS A 77 8.38 -9.77 -2.98
C LYS A 77 6.90 -9.89 -2.60
N GLU A 78 6.62 -10.35 -1.39
CA GLU A 78 5.25 -10.60 -0.93
C GLU A 78 4.48 -9.31 -0.72
N VAL A 79 5.06 -8.35 0.02
CA VAL A 79 4.40 -7.06 0.26
C VAL A 79 4.23 -6.25 -1.03
N TYR A 80 5.20 -6.32 -1.94
CA TYR A 80 5.09 -5.71 -3.26
C TYR A 80 3.90 -6.30 -4.02
N GLN A 81 3.76 -7.63 -4.05
CA GLN A 81 2.67 -8.29 -4.75
C GLN A 81 1.30 -7.90 -4.17
N VAL A 82 1.18 -7.81 -2.85
CA VAL A 82 -0.05 -7.40 -2.18
C VAL A 82 -0.47 -6.00 -2.59
N TYR A 83 0.44 -5.03 -2.52
CA TYR A 83 0.11 -3.65 -2.88
C TYR A 83 -0.08 -3.47 -4.39
N PHE A 84 0.64 -4.24 -5.20
CA PHE A 84 0.36 -4.34 -6.63
C PHE A 84 -1.08 -4.82 -6.88
N ASP A 85 -1.53 -5.90 -6.22
CA ASP A 85 -2.88 -6.45 -6.40
C ASP A 85 -3.96 -5.50 -5.88
N VAL A 86 -3.70 -4.78 -4.78
CA VAL A 86 -4.59 -3.72 -4.28
C VAL A 86 -4.75 -2.62 -5.35
N GLY A 87 -3.66 -2.09 -5.89
CA GLY A 87 -3.71 -1.07 -6.94
C GLY A 87 -4.36 -1.57 -8.24
N TYR A 88 -4.12 -2.82 -8.61
CA TYR A 88 -4.78 -3.47 -9.74
C TYR A 88 -6.31 -3.55 -9.52
N GLY A 89 -6.73 -3.95 -8.33
CA GLY A 89 -8.14 -4.02 -7.92
C GLY A 89 -8.85 -2.67 -8.00
N GLU A 90 -8.22 -1.60 -7.51
CA GLU A 90 -8.75 -0.24 -7.61
C GLU A 90 -9.07 0.16 -9.07
N ALA A 91 -8.15 -0.11 -10.00
CA ALA A 91 -8.35 0.17 -11.42
C ALA A 91 -9.46 -0.69 -12.05
N VAL A 92 -9.54 -1.97 -11.68
CA VAL A 92 -10.59 -2.90 -12.16
C VAL A 92 -11.97 -2.43 -11.69
N GLU A 93 -12.08 -1.94 -10.46
CA GLU A 93 -13.31 -1.39 -9.90
C GLU A 93 -13.57 0.07 -10.36
N GLY A 94 -12.72 0.63 -11.22
CA GLY A 94 -12.88 1.97 -11.78
C GLY A 94 -12.66 3.11 -10.79
N ARG A 95 -12.01 2.85 -9.66
CA ARG A 95 -11.70 3.84 -8.62
C ARG A 95 -10.43 4.63 -8.94
N SER A 96 -10.29 5.78 -8.30
CA SER A 96 -9.08 6.61 -8.42
C SER A 96 -7.96 6.07 -7.54
N LEU A 97 -6.76 5.96 -8.13
CA LEU A 97 -5.53 5.68 -7.40
C LEU A 97 -5.26 6.72 -6.29
N GLU A 98 -5.74 7.95 -6.46
CA GLU A 98 -5.57 9.02 -5.47
C GLU A 98 -6.24 8.69 -4.14
N HIS A 99 -7.39 8.00 -4.16
CA HIS A 99 -8.06 7.57 -2.92
C HIS A 99 -7.21 6.55 -2.16
N LEU A 100 -6.63 5.59 -2.88
CA LEU A 100 -5.71 4.60 -2.28
C LEU A 100 -4.47 5.27 -1.70
N GLN A 101 -3.86 6.19 -2.45
CA GLN A 101 -2.69 6.93 -1.96
C GLN A 101 -3.01 7.80 -0.74
N ASN A 102 -4.21 8.40 -0.69
CA ASN A 102 -4.68 9.13 0.48
C ASN A 102 -4.85 8.20 1.69
N ALA A 103 -5.49 7.03 1.52
CA ALA A 103 -5.64 6.03 2.57
C ALA A 103 -4.29 5.56 3.13
N MET A 104 -3.31 5.29 2.26
CA MET A 104 -1.96 4.89 2.67
C MET A 104 -1.24 6.00 3.44
N ARG A 105 -1.35 7.26 2.99
CA ARG A 105 -0.79 8.43 3.70
C ARG A 105 -1.41 8.61 5.09
N VAL A 106 -2.73 8.43 5.21
CA VAL A 106 -3.43 8.48 6.50
C VAL A 106 -2.95 7.35 7.42
N GLY A 107 -2.94 6.11 6.92
CA GLY A 107 -2.48 4.94 7.67
C GLY A 107 -1.04 5.10 8.18
N SER A 108 -0.13 5.53 7.32
CA SER A 108 1.26 5.81 7.68
C SER A 108 1.39 6.89 8.75
N ARG A 109 0.63 7.99 8.66
CA ARG A 109 0.63 9.03 9.71
C ARG A 109 0.15 8.52 11.06
N ILE A 110 -0.81 7.59 11.07
CA ILE A 110 -1.31 6.97 12.31
C ILE A 110 -0.25 6.06 12.90
N ALA A 111 0.35 5.17 12.09
CA ALA A 111 1.47 4.32 12.49
C ALA A 111 2.62 5.15 13.08
N TRP A 112 3.03 6.19 12.37
CA TRP A 112 4.07 7.10 12.82
C TRP A 112 3.78 7.72 14.19
N ARG A 113 2.59 8.31 14.38
CA ARG A 113 2.19 8.92 15.67
C ARG A 113 2.23 7.91 16.81
N HIS A 114 1.75 6.70 16.56
CA HIS A 114 1.73 5.64 17.57
C HIS A 114 3.17 5.21 17.94
N LEU A 115 4.03 4.99 16.94
CA LEU A 115 5.43 4.63 17.16
C LEU A 115 6.20 5.73 17.90
N ALA A 116 5.98 7.00 17.57
CA ALA A 116 6.62 8.12 18.24
C ALA A 116 6.24 8.20 19.74
N VAL A 117 4.95 8.04 20.06
CA VAL A 117 4.47 8.01 21.45
C VAL A 117 5.05 6.82 22.22
N GLU A 118 5.11 5.64 21.60
CA GLU A 118 5.66 4.45 22.25
C GLU A 118 7.17 4.52 22.42
N ALA A 119 7.90 5.10 21.47
CA ALA A 119 9.33 5.35 21.58
C ALA A 119 9.62 6.30 22.75
N GLU A 120 8.85 7.38 22.89
CA GLU A 120 8.96 8.31 24.01
C GLU A 120 8.65 7.62 25.35
N ARG A 121 7.56 6.85 25.42
CA ARG A 121 7.16 6.09 26.62
C ARG A 121 8.22 5.10 27.10
N LEU A 122 8.98 4.54 26.16
CA LEU A 122 10.08 3.61 26.43
C LEU A 122 11.43 4.30 26.69
N GLY A 123 11.48 5.64 26.69
CA GLY A 123 12.72 6.40 26.89
C GLY A 123 13.72 6.25 25.74
N ARG A 124 13.23 6.00 24.51
CA ARG A 124 14.11 5.87 23.34
C ARG A 124 14.71 7.22 22.93
N PRO A 125 15.92 7.24 22.36
CA PRO A 125 16.55 8.48 21.91
C PRO A 125 15.71 9.21 20.86
N ARG A 126 15.69 10.55 20.90
CA ARG A 126 15.00 11.37 19.88
C ARG A 126 15.55 11.12 18.46
N ALA A 127 16.83 10.76 18.35
CA ALA A 127 17.44 10.39 17.07
C ALA A 127 16.78 9.15 16.44
N LEU A 128 16.37 8.17 17.25
CA LEU A 128 15.66 6.99 16.75
C LEU A 128 14.32 7.35 16.13
N VAL A 129 13.61 8.31 16.73
CA VAL A 129 12.34 8.82 16.22
C VAL A 129 12.56 9.36 14.80
N SER A 130 13.56 10.22 14.58
CA SER A 130 13.88 10.71 13.22
C SER A 130 14.17 9.59 12.21
N LEU A 131 14.99 8.60 12.59
CA LEU A 131 15.32 7.45 11.72
C LEU A 131 14.08 6.63 11.36
N LEU A 132 13.20 6.37 12.32
CA LEU A 132 11.94 5.67 12.08
C LEU A 132 10.99 6.48 11.19
N ALA A 133 11.04 7.81 11.24
CA ALA A 133 10.24 8.67 10.35
C ALA A 133 10.69 8.53 8.89
N GLU A 134 12.00 8.60 8.65
CA GLU A 134 12.61 8.42 7.32
C GLU A 134 12.32 7.02 6.78
N ALA A 135 12.51 5.98 7.60
CA ALA A 135 12.14 4.61 7.28
C ALA A 135 10.66 4.48 6.89
N ASN A 136 9.74 5.10 7.66
CA ASN A 136 8.32 5.09 7.36
C ASN A 136 7.96 5.80 6.04
N PHE A 137 8.61 6.93 5.72
CA PHE A 137 8.34 7.63 4.46
C PHE A 137 8.83 6.84 3.25
N ALA A 138 10.06 6.34 3.29
CA ALA A 138 10.59 5.50 2.20
C ALA A 138 9.76 4.22 2.02
N TYR A 139 9.31 3.61 3.12
CA TYR A 139 8.45 2.44 3.09
C TYR A 139 7.09 2.74 2.44
N LEU A 140 6.44 3.85 2.84
CA LEU A 140 5.19 4.30 2.24
C LEU A 140 5.33 4.54 0.74
N ASP A 141 6.41 5.19 0.30
CA ASP A 141 6.66 5.49 -1.10
C ASP A 141 6.87 4.21 -1.92
N ALA A 142 7.57 3.21 -1.37
CA ALA A 142 7.73 1.90 -1.99
C ALA A 142 6.39 1.17 -2.16
N LEU A 143 5.54 1.16 -1.13
CA LEU A 143 4.20 0.56 -1.23
C LEU A 143 3.32 1.31 -2.24
N ALA A 144 3.37 2.64 -2.24
CA ALA A 144 2.58 3.47 -3.15
C ALA A 144 3.01 3.26 -4.61
N SER A 145 4.31 3.06 -4.84
CA SER A 145 4.88 2.70 -6.15
C SER A 145 4.38 1.34 -6.63
N ALA A 146 4.39 0.32 -5.75
CA ALA A 146 3.84 -1.00 -6.07
C ALA A 146 2.36 -0.93 -6.46
N ALA A 147 1.56 -0.18 -5.70
CA ALA A 147 0.15 0.06 -6.02
C ALA A 147 -0.05 0.81 -7.35
N ALA A 148 0.76 1.84 -7.62
CA ALA A 148 0.72 2.57 -8.88
C ALA A 148 1.05 1.66 -10.08
N HIS A 149 2.02 0.75 -9.94
CA HIS A 149 2.34 -0.23 -10.97
C HIS A 149 1.17 -1.18 -11.25
N GLY A 150 0.51 -1.70 -10.20
CA GLY A 150 -0.68 -2.54 -10.34
C GLY A 150 -1.81 -1.82 -11.06
N TYR A 151 -2.07 -0.58 -10.65
CA TYR A 151 -3.09 0.28 -11.24
C TYR A 151 -2.83 0.55 -12.73
N ALA A 152 -1.61 0.93 -13.08
CA ALA A 152 -1.20 1.16 -14.47
C ALA A 152 -1.37 -0.11 -15.32
N ARG A 153 -0.97 -1.26 -14.79
CA ARG A 153 -1.09 -2.55 -15.48
C ARG A 153 -2.53 -2.92 -15.79
N ALA A 154 -3.45 -2.70 -14.86
CA ALA A 154 -4.88 -2.92 -15.08
C ALA A 154 -5.44 -1.98 -16.17
N ARG A 155 -5.04 -0.70 -16.16
CA ARG A 155 -5.45 0.30 -17.16
C ARG A 155 -4.96 -0.03 -18.56
N GLU A 156 -3.71 -0.47 -18.70
CA GLU A 156 -3.13 -0.93 -19.97
C GLU A 156 -3.91 -2.11 -20.53
N LYS A 157 -4.20 -3.11 -19.69
CA LYS A 157 -4.96 -4.31 -20.10
C LYS A 157 -6.35 -3.92 -20.60
N ALA A 158 -7.07 -3.09 -19.86
CA ALA A 158 -8.40 -2.62 -20.25
C ALA A 158 -8.38 -1.81 -21.57
N ALA A 159 -7.35 -0.99 -21.79
CA ALA A 159 -7.17 -0.24 -23.04
C ALA A 159 -6.90 -1.19 -24.23
N GLY A 160 -6.02 -2.18 -24.04
CA GLY A 160 -5.73 -3.18 -25.07
C GLY A 160 -6.96 -4.02 -25.45
N GLU A 161 -7.76 -4.43 -24.48
CA GLU A 161 -9.02 -5.17 -24.73
C GLU A 161 -10.04 -4.32 -25.51
N ARG A 162 -10.14 -3.01 -25.20
CA ARG A 162 -10.99 -2.07 -25.92
C ARG A 162 -10.53 -1.89 -27.37
N GLU A 163 -9.23 -1.73 -27.60
CA GLU A 163 -8.68 -1.56 -28.95
C GLU A 163 -8.87 -2.83 -29.80
N GLN A 164 -8.64 -4.01 -29.22
CA GLN A 164 -8.91 -5.28 -29.91
C GLN A 164 -10.39 -5.47 -30.26
N ARG A 165 -11.30 -5.00 -29.40
CA ARG A 165 -12.73 -5.04 -29.67
C ARG A 165 -13.11 -4.07 -30.79
N ARG A 166 -12.54 -2.85 -30.77
CA ARG A 166 -12.73 -1.85 -31.83
C ARG A 166 -12.21 -2.35 -33.18
N GLY A 167 -11.01 -2.93 -33.23
CA GLY A 167 -10.44 -3.52 -34.43
C GLY A 167 -11.30 -4.65 -35.00
N ARG A 168 -11.87 -5.52 -34.15
CA ARG A 168 -12.82 -6.56 -34.58
C ARG A 168 -14.11 -5.99 -35.18
N LEU A 169 -14.66 -4.93 -34.58
CA LEU A 169 -15.86 -4.27 -35.11
C LEU A 169 -15.60 -3.56 -36.45
N LEU A 170 -14.41 -2.97 -36.64
CA LEU A 170 -14.01 -2.33 -37.90
C LEU A 170 -13.61 -3.35 -38.98
N ALA A 171 -13.19 -4.54 -38.61
CA ALA A 171 -12.83 -5.63 -39.53
C ALA A 171 -14.04 -6.47 -40.00
N LEU A 172 -15.25 -6.20 -39.50
CA LEU A 172 -16.47 -6.77 -40.06
C LEU A 172 -16.73 -6.09 -41.42
N PRO A 173 -16.71 -6.83 -42.55
CA PRO A 173 -17.14 -6.24 -43.81
C PRO A 173 -18.59 -5.80 -43.66
N ALA A 174 -18.90 -4.57 -44.07
CA ALA A 174 -20.27 -4.14 -44.26
C ALA A 174 -20.94 -5.21 -45.14
N GLY A 175 -21.92 -5.92 -44.58
CA GLY A 175 -22.62 -6.99 -45.30
C GLY A 175 -23.13 -6.46 -46.64
N PRO A 176 -23.12 -7.29 -47.70
CA PRO A 176 -23.40 -6.82 -49.05
C PRO A 176 -24.74 -6.09 -49.07
N ALA A 177 -24.71 -4.82 -49.49
CA ALA A 177 -25.91 -4.07 -49.82
C ALA A 177 -26.60 -4.82 -50.97
N GLY A 178 -27.63 -5.59 -50.62
CA GLY A 178 -28.49 -6.26 -51.58
C GLY A 178 -29.42 -5.24 -52.23
N ALA A 179 -29.31 -5.12 -53.55
CA ALA A 179 -30.38 -4.98 -54.56
C ALA A 179 -29.84 -4.21 -55.77
#